data_AF-A0A918CHJ0-F1
#
_entry.id   AF-A0A918CHJ0-F1
#
_cell.length_a   1.000
_cell.length_b   1.000
_cell.length_c   1.000
_cell.angle_alpha   90.00
_cell.angle_beta   90.00
_cell.angle_gamma   90.00
#
_symmetry.space_group_name_H-M   'P 1'
#
loop_
_entity.id
_entity.type
_entity.pdbx_description
1 polymer ?
#
loop_
_entity_poly.entity_id
_entity_poly.type
_entity_poly.pdbx_seq_one_letter_code
_entity_poly.pdbx_strand_id
1 'polypeptide(L)'
;MTTPAEPATGGESTTSPEGTMPSEGTTQPESGKDDKGNKGGETNWQAEAEKWKAQARKHEDRSKSTNSELQRQAALLAKLAEKAGIELDDGKADPDKLAQQLTASQTKARQSAVELAVYRAASKHSADPEALLDSRGFLKQVDDLDPEADDFATKVGDAIKSAVESNPKLKSATAPAPPARSGTELAGRGEGARKPTNLADAVAARLRGN
;
A
#
# COMPACT_ATOMS: atom_id res chain seq x y z
N MET A 1 -17.45 -10.83 -49.55
CA MET A 1 -17.97 -11.95 -50.34
C MET A 1 -17.14 -13.20 -50.05
N THR A 2 -17.42 -13.85 -48.92
CA THR A 2 -17.43 -15.31 -48.71
C THR A 2 -18.05 -15.53 -47.34
N THR A 3 -19.24 -16.11 -47.34
CA THR A 3 -20.08 -16.44 -46.17
C THR A 3 -19.90 -17.96 -45.86
N PRO A 4 -20.64 -18.58 -44.91
CA PRO A 4 -20.18 -19.00 -43.59
C PRO A 4 -20.19 -20.55 -43.41
N ALA A 5 -19.66 -21.04 -42.29
CA ALA A 5 -19.99 -22.38 -41.79
C ALA A 5 -20.01 -22.39 -40.25
N GLU A 6 -21.19 -22.67 -39.70
CA GLU A 6 -21.53 -23.17 -38.36
C GLU A 6 -22.62 -24.26 -38.59
N PRO A 7 -23.04 -25.10 -37.63
CA PRO A 7 -22.38 -25.59 -36.41
C PRO A 7 -22.53 -27.12 -36.24
N ALA A 8 -21.79 -27.71 -35.30
CA ALA A 8 -22.22 -28.87 -34.50
C ALA A 8 -21.45 -28.84 -33.17
N THR A 9 -22.09 -28.38 -32.10
CA THR A 9 -22.65 -29.21 -31.03
C THR A 9 -21.63 -29.58 -29.95
N GLY A 10 -21.79 -28.92 -28.80
CA GLY A 10 -21.79 -29.59 -27.51
C GLY A 10 -20.57 -29.38 -26.61
N GLY A 11 -20.83 -28.83 -25.42
CA GLY A 11 -20.25 -29.37 -24.19
C GLY A 11 -19.24 -28.47 -23.48
N GLU A 12 -19.77 -27.63 -22.59
CA GLU A 12 -19.05 -27.15 -21.40
C GLU A 12 -18.41 -28.32 -20.65
N SER A 13 -17.16 -28.16 -20.20
CA SER A 13 -16.77 -28.49 -18.82
C SER A 13 -15.35 -28.03 -18.49
N THR A 14 -15.33 -27.09 -17.57
CA THR A 14 -14.24 -26.63 -16.71
C THR A 14 -13.43 -27.79 -16.12
N THR A 15 -12.11 -27.72 -16.32
CA THR A 15 -11.10 -28.53 -15.64
C THR A 15 -10.95 -28.11 -14.17
N SER A 16 -11.13 -29.06 -13.25
CA SER A 16 -10.67 -28.99 -11.86
C SER A 16 -10.00 -30.33 -11.51
N PRO A 17 -8.89 -30.36 -10.76
CA PRO A 17 -8.03 -31.54 -10.65
C PRO A 17 -8.47 -32.52 -9.53
N GLU A 18 -8.33 -33.80 -9.87
CA GLU A 18 -7.95 -34.94 -9.01
C GLU A 18 -8.75 -35.19 -7.72
N GLY A 19 -9.87 -35.90 -7.87
CA GLY A 19 -10.51 -36.67 -6.81
C GLY A 19 -10.45 -38.16 -7.12
N THR A 20 -9.50 -38.87 -6.49
CA THR A 20 -9.43 -40.33 -6.49
C THR A 20 -10.63 -40.92 -5.74
N MET A 21 -11.61 -41.44 -6.48
CA MET A 21 -12.63 -42.36 -5.96
C MET A 21 -12.20 -43.81 -6.25
N PRO A 22 -12.17 -44.70 -5.25
CA PRO A 22 -12.12 -46.13 -5.49
C PRO A 22 -13.48 -46.63 -5.99
N SER A 23 -13.43 -47.40 -7.07
CA SER A 23 -14.53 -48.12 -7.71
C SER A 23 -15.18 -49.13 -6.76
N GLU A 24 -16.49 -48.98 -6.50
CA GLU A 24 -17.35 -50.06 -6.01
C GLU A 24 -17.84 -50.90 -7.19
N GLY A 25 -17.22 -52.07 -7.34
CA GLY A 25 -17.69 -53.14 -8.21
C GLY A 25 -18.84 -53.89 -7.56
N THR A 26 -19.95 -53.97 -8.28
CA THR A 26 -21.12 -54.81 -8.05
C THR A 26 -20.76 -56.29 -7.82
N THR A 27 -21.29 -56.89 -6.76
CA THR A 27 -21.84 -58.27 -6.81
C THR A 27 -22.89 -58.45 -5.71
N GLN A 28 -24.14 -58.49 -6.14
CA GLN A 28 -25.22 -59.21 -5.45
C GLN A 28 -24.94 -60.72 -5.56
N PRO A 29 -25.28 -61.52 -4.54
CA PRO A 29 -26.01 -62.73 -4.85
C PRO A 29 -27.25 -62.94 -3.98
N GLU A 30 -28.10 -63.75 -4.59
CA GLU A 30 -29.46 -64.15 -4.30
C GLU A 30 -29.66 -64.90 -2.99
N SER A 31 -30.88 -64.81 -2.50
CA SER A 31 -31.43 -65.49 -1.32
C SER A 31 -31.32 -67.02 -1.40
N GLY A 32 -31.00 -67.68 -0.29
CA GLY A 32 -31.20 -69.12 -0.17
C GLY A 32 -30.53 -69.80 1.04
N LYS A 33 -31.40 -70.24 1.96
CA LYS A 33 -31.24 -71.28 3.01
C LYS A 33 -30.76 -70.86 4.40
N ASP A 34 -31.73 -70.91 5.31
CA ASP A 34 -31.58 -71.14 6.73
C ASP A 34 -30.71 -72.37 7.02
N ASP A 35 -29.67 -72.21 7.86
CA ASP A 35 -29.19 -73.27 8.74
C ASP A 35 -28.62 -72.64 10.03
N LYS A 36 -29.01 -73.20 11.17
CA LYS A 36 -28.75 -72.66 12.52
C LYS A 36 -27.29 -72.95 12.92
N GLY A 37 -26.51 -71.91 13.24
CA GLY A 37 -25.15 -72.09 13.77
C GLY A 37 -24.47 -70.81 14.30
N ASN A 38 -24.85 -70.39 15.51
CA ASN A 38 -24.02 -69.79 16.56
C ASN A 38 -22.65 -69.13 16.20
N LYS A 39 -22.56 -67.82 16.47
CA LYS A 39 -21.37 -66.99 16.79
C LYS A 39 -20.37 -66.66 15.67
N GLY A 40 -20.66 -65.59 14.93
CA GLY A 40 -19.66 -64.88 14.09
C GLY A 40 -19.98 -63.40 13.79
N GLY A 41 -21.23 -62.96 13.98
CA GLY A 41 -21.65 -61.57 13.72
C GLY A 41 -21.59 -60.61 14.90
N GLU A 42 -21.37 -61.11 16.13
CA GLU A 42 -21.49 -60.31 17.36
C GLU A 42 -20.24 -59.48 17.69
N THR A 43 -19.11 -59.71 17.02
CA THR A 43 -17.84 -59.04 17.30
C THR A 43 -17.48 -57.92 16.31
N ASN A 44 -18.10 -57.86 15.13
CA ASN A 44 -17.76 -56.84 14.13
C ASN A 44 -18.52 -55.51 14.37
N TRP A 45 -19.79 -55.56 14.81
CA TRP A 45 -20.60 -54.36 15.02
C TRP A 45 -20.09 -53.47 16.16
N GLN A 46 -19.46 -54.05 17.19
CA GLN A 46 -18.87 -53.29 18.30
C GLN A 46 -17.64 -52.51 17.82
N ALA A 47 -16.76 -53.16 17.07
CA ALA A 47 -15.59 -52.53 16.47
C ALA A 47 -15.99 -51.45 15.45
N GLU A 48 -17.07 -51.67 14.70
CA GLU A 48 -17.62 -50.69 13.76
C GLU A 48 -18.27 -49.51 14.48
N ALA A 49 -19.04 -49.76 15.55
CA ALA A 49 -19.61 -48.71 16.40
C ALA A 49 -18.53 -47.87 17.11
N GLU A 50 -17.41 -48.48 17.52
CA GLU A 50 -16.25 -47.75 18.05
C GLU A 50 -15.57 -46.88 17.00
N LYS A 51 -15.42 -47.37 15.76
CA LYS A 51 -14.91 -46.57 14.62
C LYS A 51 -15.81 -45.35 14.35
N TRP A 52 -17.12 -45.54 14.29
CA TRP A 52 -18.07 -44.44 14.08
C TRP A 52 -18.05 -43.42 15.23
N LYS A 53 -17.94 -43.87 16.49
CA LYS A 53 -17.77 -42.97 17.64
C LYS A 53 -16.45 -42.20 17.59
N ALA A 54 -15.35 -42.87 17.23
CA ALA A 54 -14.05 -42.22 17.09
C ALA A 54 -14.04 -41.20 15.93
N GLN A 55 -14.71 -41.51 14.82
CA GLN A 55 -14.87 -40.60 13.70
C GLN A 55 -15.74 -39.40 14.09
N ALA A 56 -16.89 -39.62 14.76
CA ALA A 56 -17.74 -38.55 15.26
C ALA A 56 -16.99 -37.59 16.20
N ARG A 57 -16.19 -38.12 17.15
CA ARG A 57 -15.33 -37.30 18.02
C ARG A 57 -14.31 -36.49 17.21
N LYS A 58 -13.64 -37.09 16.22
CA LYS A 58 -12.70 -36.37 15.34
C LYS A 58 -13.39 -35.23 14.57
N HIS A 59 -14.60 -35.45 14.08
CA HIS A 59 -15.37 -34.41 13.40
C HIS A 59 -15.82 -33.30 14.36
N GLU A 60 -16.24 -33.66 15.57
CA GLU A 60 -16.62 -32.72 16.61
C GLU A 60 -15.42 -31.86 17.04
N ASP A 61 -14.27 -32.49 17.31
CA ASP A 61 -13.03 -31.79 17.70
C ASP A 61 -12.54 -30.89 16.57
N ARG A 62 -12.59 -31.36 15.32
CA ARG A 62 -12.26 -30.54 14.14
C ARG A 62 -13.21 -29.35 14.02
N SER A 63 -14.52 -29.57 14.17
CA SER A 63 -15.51 -28.49 14.10
C SER A 63 -15.32 -27.46 15.21
N LYS A 64 -15.05 -27.90 16.45
CA LYS A 64 -14.77 -27.01 17.57
C LYS A 64 -13.49 -26.20 17.35
N SER A 65 -12.43 -26.86 16.90
CA SER A 65 -11.16 -26.21 16.58
C SER A 65 -11.33 -25.17 15.47
N THR A 66 -11.95 -25.53 14.34
CA THR A 66 -12.22 -24.60 13.24
C THR A 66 -13.12 -23.45 13.67
N ASN A 67 -14.19 -23.71 14.42
CA ASN A 67 -15.06 -22.65 14.92
C ASN A 67 -14.34 -21.70 15.89
N SER A 68 -13.49 -22.24 16.78
CA SER A 68 -12.69 -21.41 17.70
C SER A 68 -11.69 -20.53 16.97
N GLU A 69 -11.10 -21.02 15.88
CA GLU A 69 -10.18 -20.26 15.04
C GLU A 69 -10.91 -19.16 14.27
N LEU A 70 -12.08 -19.48 13.68
CA LEU A 70 -12.93 -18.49 13.03
C LEU A 70 -13.39 -17.39 13.99
N GLN A 71 -13.74 -17.73 15.23
CA GLN A 71 -14.11 -16.76 16.26
C GLN A 71 -12.93 -15.86 16.66
N ARG A 72 -11.72 -16.41 16.77
CA ARG A 72 -10.51 -15.61 17.03
C ARG A 72 -10.23 -14.63 15.90
N GLN A 73 -10.31 -15.08 14.65
CA GLN A 73 -10.11 -14.23 13.48
C GLN A 73 -11.18 -13.14 13.39
N ALA A 74 -12.45 -13.49 13.61
CA ALA A 74 -13.54 -12.52 13.66
C ALA A 74 -13.33 -11.48 14.77
N ALA A 75 -12.89 -11.90 15.97
CA ALA A 75 -12.61 -10.98 17.07
C ALA A 75 -11.43 -10.04 16.78
N LEU A 76 -10.38 -10.52 16.09
CA LEU A 76 -9.26 -9.69 15.66
C LEU A 76 -9.69 -8.65 14.62
N LEU A 77 -10.49 -9.08 13.63
CA LEU A 77 -11.02 -8.18 12.61
C LEU A 77 -11.96 -7.13 13.21
N ALA A 78 -12.83 -7.51 14.15
CA ALA A 78 -13.70 -6.58 14.87
C ALA A 78 -12.89 -5.51 15.64
N LYS A 79 -11.84 -5.93 16.37
CA LYS A 79 -10.95 -4.99 17.09
C LYS A 79 -10.19 -4.06 16.13
N LEU A 80 -9.78 -4.57 14.96
CA LEU A 80 -9.10 -3.75 13.96
C LEU A 80 -10.06 -2.74 13.33
N ALA A 81 -11.28 -3.16 13.00
CA ALA A 81 -12.32 -2.30 12.45
C ALA A 81 -12.77 -1.23 13.46
N GLU A 82 -12.94 -1.57 14.74
CA GLU A 82 -13.20 -0.61 15.82
C GLU A 82 -12.08 0.44 15.89
N LYS A 83 -10.81 0.00 15.90
CA LYS A 83 -9.67 0.93 15.94
C LYS A 83 -9.51 1.76 14.66
N ALA A 84 -9.94 1.23 13.52
CA ALA A 84 -9.95 1.93 12.24
C ALA A 84 -11.16 2.88 12.10
N GLY A 85 -12.12 2.86 13.04
CA GLY A 85 -13.33 3.68 12.98
C GLY A 85 -14.33 3.20 11.92
N ILE A 86 -14.28 1.92 11.56
CA ILE A 86 -15.22 1.30 10.62
C ILE A 86 -16.34 0.68 11.45
N GLU A 87 -17.56 1.14 11.23
CA GLU A 87 -18.74 0.52 11.81
C GLU A 87 -19.01 -0.78 11.06
N LEU A 88 -18.93 -1.92 11.76
CA LEU A 88 -19.32 -3.21 11.19
C LEU A 88 -20.84 -3.30 11.28
N ASP A 89 -21.51 -3.37 10.13
CA ASP A 89 -22.89 -3.81 10.11
C ASP A 89 -22.91 -5.33 10.40
N ASP A 90 -23.70 -5.75 11.38
CA ASP A 90 -23.88 -7.16 11.77
C ASP A 90 -22.63 -7.93 12.25
N GLY A 91 -21.60 -7.25 12.77
CA GLY A 91 -20.45 -7.88 13.44
C GLY A 91 -19.52 -8.68 12.51
N LYS A 92 -19.71 -8.61 11.19
CA LYS A 92 -18.78 -9.11 10.18
C LYS A 92 -17.97 -7.95 9.63
N ALA A 93 -16.71 -7.87 10.03
CA ALA A 93 -15.77 -6.95 9.38
C ALA A 93 -15.50 -7.53 8.00
N ASP A 94 -15.81 -6.78 6.96
CA ASP A 94 -15.46 -7.13 5.60
C ASP A 94 -13.93 -6.97 5.44
N PRO A 95 -13.16 -8.08 5.32
CA PRO A 95 -11.71 -8.01 5.20
C PRO A 95 -11.28 -7.26 3.93
N ASP A 96 -12.09 -7.30 2.87
CA ASP A 96 -11.80 -6.58 1.63
C ASP A 96 -11.96 -5.07 1.83
N LYS A 97 -12.95 -4.62 2.61
CA LYS A 97 -13.10 -3.19 2.96
C LYS A 97 -11.95 -2.70 3.83
N LEU A 98 -11.51 -3.51 4.79
CA LEU A 98 -10.34 -3.19 5.62
C LEU A 98 -9.07 -3.08 4.77
N ALA A 99 -8.83 -4.03 3.86
CA ALA A 99 -7.69 -4.00 2.95
C ALA A 99 -7.74 -2.79 2.00
N GLN A 100 -8.92 -2.46 1.46
CA GLN A 100 -9.14 -1.28 0.64
C GLN A 100 -8.82 0.01 1.40
N GLN A 101 -9.29 0.15 2.65
CA GLN A 101 -9.01 1.32 3.45
C GLN A 101 -7.55 1.43 3.87
N LEU A 102 -6.90 0.31 4.20
CA LEU A 102 -5.47 0.28 4.50
C LEU A 102 -4.65 0.75 3.28
N THR A 103 -4.97 0.22 2.10
CA THR A 103 -4.31 0.59 0.84
C THR A 103 -4.54 2.07 0.52
N ALA A 104 -5.77 2.57 0.68
CA ALA A 104 -6.10 3.98 0.49
C ALA A 104 -5.34 4.89 1.47
N SER A 105 -5.26 4.49 2.75
CA SER A 105 -4.52 5.22 3.79
C SER A 105 -3.02 5.25 3.51
N GLN A 106 -2.43 4.11 3.15
CA GLN A 106 -1.02 4.02 2.74
C GLN A 106 -0.72 4.85 1.50
N THR A 107 -1.61 4.82 0.51
CA THR A 107 -1.47 5.64 -0.71
C THR A 107 -1.50 7.13 -0.37
N LYS A 108 -2.44 7.55 0.48
CA LYS A 108 -2.54 8.94 0.94
C LYS A 108 -1.32 9.36 1.76
N ALA A 109 -0.85 8.51 2.66
CA ALA A 109 0.35 8.77 3.45
C ALA A 109 1.59 8.92 2.55
N ARG A 110 1.75 8.04 1.56
CA ARG A 110 2.80 8.13 0.54
C ARG A 110 2.72 9.43 -0.25
N GLN A 111 1.53 9.78 -0.75
CA GLN A 111 1.31 11.04 -1.49
C GLN A 111 1.70 12.25 -0.64
N SER A 112 1.22 12.35 0.60
CA SER A 112 1.56 13.45 1.50
C SER A 112 3.06 13.51 1.85
N ALA A 113 3.72 12.36 2.04
CA ALA A 113 5.16 12.30 2.30
C ALA A 113 5.96 12.79 1.09
N VAL A 114 5.58 12.37 -0.11
CA VAL A 114 6.18 12.82 -1.38
C VAL A 114 5.98 14.33 -1.55
N GLU A 115 4.76 14.82 -1.43
CA GLU A 115 4.45 16.25 -1.53
C GLU A 115 5.30 17.08 -0.56
N LEU A 116 5.35 16.69 0.73
CA LEU A 116 6.17 17.39 1.72
C LEU A 116 7.66 17.38 1.39
N ALA A 117 8.19 16.25 0.89
CA ALA A 117 9.57 16.17 0.45
C ALA A 117 9.83 17.09 -0.74
N VAL A 118 8.91 17.15 -1.71
CA VAL A 118 8.98 18.05 -2.87
C VAL A 118 8.98 19.51 -2.42
N TYR A 119 8.04 19.95 -1.57
CA TYR A 119 8.03 21.34 -1.06
C TYR A 119 9.34 21.71 -0.33
N ARG A 120 9.87 20.80 0.49
CA ARG A 120 11.12 21.02 1.23
C ARG A 120 12.35 21.06 0.31
N ALA A 121 12.39 20.22 -0.71
CA ALA A 121 13.51 20.12 -1.64
C ALA A 121 13.47 21.18 -2.75
N ALA A 122 12.28 21.53 -3.25
CA ALA A 122 12.08 22.55 -4.29
C ALA A 122 12.64 23.91 -3.87
N SER A 123 12.43 24.28 -2.59
CA SER A 123 12.97 25.51 -1.99
C SER A 123 14.51 25.59 -2.08
N LYS A 124 15.21 24.45 -1.97
CA LYS A 124 16.68 24.38 -2.03
C LYS A 124 17.22 24.47 -3.46
N HIS A 125 16.40 24.12 -4.45
CA HIS A 125 16.78 24.08 -5.87
C HIS A 125 16.14 25.21 -6.69
N SER A 126 15.54 26.21 -6.04
CA SER A 126 14.83 27.31 -6.69
C SER A 126 13.78 26.82 -7.70
N ALA A 127 13.18 25.66 -7.41
CA ALA A 127 12.13 25.06 -8.23
C ALA A 127 10.76 25.45 -7.69
N ASP A 128 9.75 25.48 -8.57
CA ASP A 128 8.36 25.68 -8.19
C ASP A 128 7.73 24.33 -7.80
N PRO A 129 7.35 24.13 -6.52
CA PRO A 129 6.76 22.86 -6.08
C PRO A 129 5.42 22.55 -6.76
N GLU A 130 4.59 23.55 -7.07
CA GLU A 130 3.29 23.32 -7.74
C GLU A 130 3.50 22.83 -9.17
N ALA A 131 4.41 23.48 -9.90
CA ALA A 131 4.74 23.08 -11.27
C ALA A 131 5.42 21.70 -11.33
N LEU A 132 6.19 21.33 -10.30
CA LEU A 132 6.78 20.00 -10.17
C LEU A 132 5.72 18.92 -9.95
N LEU A 133 4.74 19.18 -9.07
CA LEU A 133 3.66 18.22 -8.79
C LEU A 133 2.69 18.04 -9.96
N ASP A 134 2.56 19.03 -10.86
CA ASP A 134 1.79 18.91 -12.11
C ASP A 134 2.59 18.22 -13.25
N SER A 135 3.92 18.10 -13.10
CA SER A 135 4.77 17.53 -14.14
C SER A 135 4.72 16.00 -14.12
N ARG A 136 4.06 15.42 -15.14
CA ARG A 136 4.05 13.96 -15.36
C ARG A 136 5.44 13.32 -15.50
N GLY A 137 6.42 14.07 -16.00
CA GLY A 137 7.80 13.59 -16.15
C GLY A 137 8.49 13.43 -14.81
N PHE A 138 8.32 14.41 -13.92
CA PHE A 138 8.84 14.37 -12.56
C PHE A 138 8.14 13.31 -11.72
N LEU A 139 6.80 13.24 -11.78
CA LEU A 139 6.03 12.23 -11.05
C LEU A 139 6.47 10.80 -11.40
N LYS A 140 6.80 10.50 -12.67
CA LYS A 140 7.35 9.19 -13.06
C LYS A 140 8.70 8.87 -12.42
N GLN A 141 9.57 9.87 -12.25
CA GLN A 141 10.87 9.66 -11.60
C GLN A 141 10.73 9.44 -10.10
N VAL A 142 9.69 10.03 -9.48
CA VAL A 142 9.44 9.93 -8.04
C VAL A 142 8.57 8.72 -7.68
N ASP A 143 7.77 8.19 -8.61
CA ASP A 143 6.89 7.04 -8.35
C ASP A 143 7.68 5.74 -8.11
N ASP A 144 8.90 5.62 -8.61
CA ASP A 144 9.81 4.51 -8.30
C ASP A 144 10.57 4.71 -6.97
N LEU A 145 10.44 5.88 -6.32
CA LEU A 145 11.11 6.16 -5.06
C LEU A 145 10.28 5.69 -3.86
N ASP A 146 10.98 5.10 -2.90
CA ASP A 146 10.41 4.70 -1.61
C ASP A 146 10.46 5.90 -0.62
N PRO A 147 9.31 6.42 -0.16
CA PRO A 147 9.26 7.51 0.81
C PRO A 147 9.85 7.18 2.19
N GLU A 148 9.95 5.90 2.54
CA GLU A 148 10.48 5.44 3.83
C GLU A 148 12.00 5.20 3.80
N ALA A 149 12.62 5.27 2.61
CA ALA A 149 14.07 5.09 2.48
C ALA A 149 14.84 6.30 3.01
N ASP A 150 15.96 6.05 3.71
CA ASP A 150 16.82 7.10 4.26
C ASP A 150 17.38 8.06 3.18
N ASP A 151 17.55 7.56 1.95
CA ASP A 151 18.07 8.32 0.81
C ASP A 151 17.00 9.01 -0.03
N PHE A 152 15.72 8.90 0.35
CA PHE A 152 14.58 9.46 -0.37
C PHE A 152 14.73 10.96 -0.62
N ALA A 153 15.05 11.74 0.42
CA ALA A 153 15.18 13.19 0.31
C ALA A 153 16.30 13.62 -0.67
N THR A 154 17.38 12.84 -0.74
CA THR A 154 18.49 13.09 -1.67
C THR A 154 18.06 12.78 -3.10
N LYS A 155 17.44 11.62 -3.32
CA LYS A 155 16.93 11.21 -4.64
C LYS A 155 15.88 12.18 -5.19
N VAL A 156 14.95 12.65 -4.34
CA VAL A 156 13.98 13.69 -4.71
C VAL A 156 14.69 14.99 -5.10
N GLY A 157 15.70 15.42 -4.34
CA GLY A 157 16.50 16.60 -4.68
C GLY A 157 17.19 16.49 -6.03
N ASP A 158 17.79 15.34 -6.33
CA ASP A 158 18.45 15.11 -7.62
C ASP A 158 17.46 15.00 -8.79
N ALA A 159 16.29 14.38 -8.57
CA ALA A 159 15.20 14.38 -9.54
C ALA A 159 14.70 15.81 -9.83
N ILE A 160 14.57 16.65 -8.81
CA ILE A 160 14.18 18.07 -8.97
C ILE A 160 15.22 18.83 -9.80
N LYS A 161 16.51 18.68 -9.51
CA LYS A 161 17.58 19.31 -10.31
C LYS A 161 17.49 18.89 -11.77
N SER A 162 17.39 17.59 -12.03
CA SER A 162 17.29 17.04 -13.38
C SER A 162 16.04 17.54 -14.13
N ALA A 163 14.90 17.61 -13.44
CA ALA A 163 13.66 18.12 -13.99
C ALA A 163 13.75 19.62 -14.34
N VAL A 164 14.37 20.42 -13.47
CA VAL A 164 14.58 21.87 -13.69
C VAL A 164 15.59 22.15 -14.80
N GLU A 165 16.65 21.35 -14.91
CA GLU A 165 17.62 21.43 -16.00
C GLU A 165 16.96 21.09 -17.35
N SER A 166 16.13 20.05 -17.37
CA SER A 166 15.42 19.61 -18.58
C SER A 166 14.29 20.57 -18.97
N ASN A 167 13.64 21.22 -18.00
CA ASN A 167 12.51 22.10 -18.24
C ASN A 167 12.59 23.36 -17.36
N PRO A 168 13.21 24.44 -17.88
CA PRO A 168 13.41 25.68 -17.12
C PRO A 168 12.13 26.36 -16.64
N LYS A 169 10.97 26.01 -17.20
CA LYS A 169 9.65 26.50 -16.76
C LYS A 169 9.27 26.04 -15.35
N LEU A 170 9.94 25.01 -14.84
CA LEU A 170 9.74 24.49 -13.48
C LEU A 170 10.54 25.28 -12.42
N LYS A 171 11.30 26.31 -12.83
CA LYS A 171 11.97 27.22 -11.89
C LYS A 171 10.95 28.12 -11.23
N SER A 172 11.09 28.31 -9.93
CA SER A 172 10.26 29.28 -9.21
C SER A 172 10.55 30.69 -9.70
N ALA A 173 9.51 31.42 -10.09
CA ALA A 173 9.59 32.85 -10.34
C ALA A 173 9.92 33.64 -9.05
N THR A 174 9.62 33.05 -7.89
CA THR A 174 9.99 33.50 -6.55
C THR A 174 11.10 32.58 -6.04
N ALA A 175 12.31 32.69 -6.62
CA ALA A 175 13.48 32.20 -5.89
C ALA A 175 13.55 32.97 -4.56
N PRO A 176 13.68 32.31 -3.40
CA PRO A 176 13.89 33.01 -2.14
C PRO A 176 15.10 33.92 -2.32
N ALA A 177 14.92 35.23 -2.19
CA ALA A 177 16.04 36.14 -2.13
C ALA A 177 16.97 35.62 -1.01
N PRO A 178 18.29 35.58 -1.23
CA PRO A 178 19.22 35.14 -0.20
C PRO A 178 18.91 35.91 1.08
N PRO A 179 18.91 35.24 2.26
CA PRO A 179 18.47 35.86 3.51
C PRO A 179 19.19 37.19 3.66
N ALA A 180 18.41 38.27 3.72
CA ALA A 180 18.96 39.59 3.96
C ALA A 180 19.80 39.47 5.23
N ARG A 181 21.10 39.80 5.13
CA ARG A 181 21.98 39.83 6.29
C ARG A 181 21.35 40.79 7.29
N SER A 182 20.69 40.26 8.32
CA SER A 182 20.16 41.04 9.43
C SER A 182 21.35 41.35 10.34
N GLY A 183 22.20 42.26 9.87
CA GLY A 183 23.10 43.03 10.71
C GLY A 183 22.30 44.20 11.26
N THR A 184 22.23 44.31 12.57
CA THR A 184 21.64 45.45 13.26
C THR A 184 22.53 46.69 13.03
N GLU A 185 22.48 47.29 11.85
CA GLU A 185 22.91 48.67 11.65
C GLU A 185 21.84 49.57 12.30
N LEU A 186 22.08 49.88 13.56
CA LEU A 186 21.52 51.03 14.25
C LEU A 186 21.93 52.29 13.45
N ALA A 187 21.16 52.64 12.42
CA ALA A 187 21.31 53.87 11.66
C ALA A 187 20.90 55.06 12.54
N GLY A 188 21.81 55.45 13.42
CA GLY A 188 21.83 56.77 14.01
C GLY A 188 21.93 57.80 12.88
N ARG A 189 20.91 58.66 12.82
CA ARG A 189 20.86 59.97 12.17
C ARG A 189 22.24 60.51 11.72
N GLY A 190 22.47 60.58 10.42
CA GLY A 190 23.60 61.29 9.82
C GLY A 190 23.58 61.13 8.31
N GLU A 191 23.36 62.23 7.60
CA GLU A 191 23.47 62.30 6.14
C GLU A 191 24.83 61.79 5.65
N GLY A 192 24.81 60.74 4.83
CA GLY A 192 25.70 60.53 3.70
C GLY A 192 27.20 60.72 3.89
N ALA A 193 27.85 59.88 4.71
CA ALA A 193 29.29 59.67 4.55
C ALA A 193 29.54 58.72 3.36
N ARG A 194 29.52 59.24 2.13
CA ARG A 194 30.05 58.49 0.98
C ARG A 194 31.56 58.34 1.16
N LYS A 195 32.04 57.09 1.13
CA LYS A 195 33.47 56.80 1.12
C LYS A 195 34.09 57.35 -0.18
N PRO A 196 35.15 58.17 -0.12
CA PRO A 196 35.76 58.72 -1.32
C PRO A 196 36.35 57.61 -2.18
N THR A 197 35.96 57.59 -3.45
CA THR A 197 36.37 56.54 -4.40
C THR A 197 37.71 56.83 -5.06
N ASN A 198 38.22 58.05 -4.90
CA ASN A 198 39.52 58.48 -5.43
C ASN A 198 40.15 59.55 -4.53
N LEU A 199 41.44 59.82 -4.76
CA LEU A 199 42.23 60.73 -3.95
C LEU A 199 41.70 62.17 -3.98
N ALA A 200 41.22 62.63 -5.14
CA ALA A 200 40.67 63.98 -5.28
C ALA A 200 39.38 64.17 -4.45
N ASP A 201 38.54 63.14 -4.41
CA ASP A 201 37.31 63.09 -3.62
C ASP A 201 37.62 63.08 -2.11
N ALA A 202 38.70 62.39 -1.70
CA ALA A 202 39.16 62.38 -0.31
C ALA A 202 39.67 63.76 0.16
N VAL A 203 40.42 64.47 -0.69
CA VAL A 203 40.89 65.83 -0.40
C VAL A 203 39.72 66.81 -0.35
N ALA A 204 38.77 66.69 -1.28
CA ALA A 204 37.56 67.52 -1.30
C ALA A 204 36.66 67.29 -0.08
N ALA A 205 36.56 66.05 0.41
CA ALA A 205 35.84 65.73 1.64
C ALA A 205 36.52 66.35 2.88
N ARG A 206 37.86 66.33 2.94
CA ARG A 206 38.63 66.90 4.05
C ARG A 206 38.53 68.43 4.12
N LEU A 207 38.55 69.11 2.98
CA LEU A 207 38.44 70.58 2.92
C LEU A 207 37.03 71.09 3.26
N ARG A 208 35.99 70.26 3.10
CA ARG A 208 34.60 70.60 3.41
C ARG A 208 34.23 70.43 4.88
N GLY A 209 35.10 69.78 5.67
CA GLY A 209 34.90 69.48 7.08
C GLY A 209 35.63 70.42 8.04
N ASN A 210 35.99 71.62 7.59
CA ASN A 210 36.68 72.66 8.36
C ASN A 210 35.99 74.01 8.19
#